data_AF-A0AAD9WKE4-F1
#
_entry.id   AF-A0AAD9WKE4-F1
#
_cell.length_a   1.000
_cell.length_b   1.000
_cell.length_c   1.000
_cell.angle_alpha   90.00
_cell.angle_beta   90.00
_cell.angle_gamma   90.00
#
_symmetry.space_group_name_H-M   'P 1'
#
loop_
_entity.id
_entity.type
_entity.pdbx_description
1 polymer ?
#
loop_
_entity_poly.entity_id
_entity_poly.type
_entity_poly.pdbx_seq_one_letter_code
_entity_poly.pdbx_strand_id
1 'polypeptide(L)' 'MANPRVFVDLTIGGQLAGRLVIELFVDNPLIAAENFQALCTGEKGMDKNGKPLHYKGTTF' A
#
# COMPACT_ATOMS: atom_id res chain seq x y z
N MET A 1 -10.62 17.65 7.32
CA MET A 1 -10.54 16.17 7.20
C MET A 1 -9.09 15.78 7.40
N ALA A 2 -8.80 14.70 8.14
CA ALA A 2 -7.43 14.24 8.32
C ALA A 2 -7.01 13.36 7.13
N ASN A 3 -5.74 13.46 6.72
CA ASN A 3 -5.19 12.61 5.66
C ASN A 3 -5.20 11.14 6.08
N PRO A 4 -5.56 10.21 5.19
CA PRO A 4 -5.50 8.78 5.48
C PRO A 4 -4.05 8.33 5.66
N ARG A 5 -3.86 7.32 6.51
CA ARG A 5 -2.56 6.70 6.77
C ARG A 5 -2.63 5.22 6.46
N VAL A 6 -1.61 4.73 5.78
CA VAL A 6 -1.40 3.31 5.49
C VAL A 6 -0.09 2.84 6.10
N PHE A 7 0.14 1.54 6.15
CA PHE A 7 1.39 0.99 6.65
C PHE A 7 1.91 -0.15 5.79
N VAL A 8 3.21 -0.35 5.84
CA VAL A 8 3.90 -1.50 5.24
C VAL A 8 4.83 -2.08 6.30
N ASP A 9 4.70 -3.38 6.55
CA ASP A 9 5.65 -4.12 7.37
C ASP A 9 6.79 -4.61 6.48
N LEU A 10 8.03 -4.26 6.86
CA LEU A 10 9.22 -4.50 6.05
C LEU A 10 10.05 -5.63 6.65
N THR A 11 10.57 -6.50 5.78
CA THR A 11 11.60 -7.47 6.14
C THR A 11 12.88 -7.18 5.36
N ILE A 12 14.04 -7.30 6.01
CA ILE A 12 15.36 -7.17 5.40
C ILE A 12 16.13 -8.44 5.74
N GLY A 13 16.61 -9.16 4.71
CA GLY A 13 17.24 -10.47 4.91
C GLY A 13 16.32 -11.50 5.59
N GLY A 14 14.99 -11.38 5.40
CA GLY A 14 14.00 -12.25 6.05
C GLY A 14 13.66 -11.91 7.50
N GLN A 15 14.33 -10.91 8.10
CA GLN A 15 14.05 -10.45 9.46
C GLN A 15 13.15 -9.22 9.44
N LEU A 16 12.21 -9.12 10.38
CA LEU A 16 11.33 -7.96 10.52
C LEU A 16 12.17 -6.71 10.86
N ALA A 17 12.20 -5.76 9.94
CA ALA A 17 12.91 -4.49 10.10
C ALA A 17 12.03 -3.43 10.79
N GLY A 18 10.71 -3.57 10.68
CA GLY A 18 9.74 -2.69 11.33
C GLY A 18 8.59 -2.30 10.42
N ARG A 19 7.85 -1.27 10.85
CA ARG A 19 6.67 -0.75 10.16
C ARG A 19 6.92 0.66 9.64
N LEU A 20 6.74 0.86 8.34
CA LEU A 20 6.68 2.17 7.72
C LEU A 20 5.21 2.64 7.74
N VAL A 21 4.94 3.81 8.33
CA VAL A 21 3.61 4.45 8.28
C VAL A 21 3.69 5.62 7.31
N ILE A 22 2.78 5.66 6.34
CA ILE A 22 2.76 6.63 5.26
C ILE A 22 1.46 7.41 5.36
N GLU A 23 1.56 8.73 5.45
CA GLU A 23 0.41 9.64 5.32
C GLU A 23 0.21 9.99 3.84
N LEU A 24 -1.03 9.88 3.36
CA LEU A 24 -1.36 10.10 1.95
C LEU A 24 -1.96 11.50 1.77
N PHE A 25 -1.35 12.28 0.88
CA PHE A 25 -1.81 13.59 0.48
C PHE A 25 -3.04 13.46 -0.42
N VAL A 26 -4.23 13.65 0.16
CA VAL A 26 -5.52 13.61 -0.59
C VAL A 26 -5.87 14.95 -1.21
N ASP A 27 -5.10 15.99 -0.93
CA ASP A 27 -5.20 17.31 -1.53
C ASP A 27 -4.64 17.35 -2.96
N ASN A 28 -3.62 16.54 -3.30
CA ASN A 28 -3.13 16.42 -4.69
C ASN A 28 -2.10 15.28 -4.89
N PRO A 29 -2.14 14.51 -6.00
CA PRO A 29 -3.31 14.11 -6.79
C PRO A 29 -4.08 12.98 -6.10
N LEU A 30 -5.38 13.19 -5.87
CA LEU A 30 -6.27 12.28 -5.14
C LEU A 30 -6.27 10.84 -5.68
N ILE A 31 -6.26 10.68 -7.01
CA ILE A 31 -6.26 9.37 -7.68
C ILE A 31 -5.03 8.54 -7.30
N ALA A 32 -3.86 9.19 -7.11
CA ALA A 32 -2.65 8.48 -6.71
C ALA A 32 -2.75 7.99 -5.27
N ALA A 33 -3.30 8.81 -4.36
CA ALA A 33 -3.54 8.44 -2.97
C ALA A 33 -4.52 7.26 -2.87
N GLU A 34 -5.65 7.33 -3.59
CA GLU A 34 -6.65 6.25 -3.63
C GLU A 34 -6.09 4.95 -4.20
N ASN A 35 -5.35 5.02 -5.30
CA ASN A 35 -4.71 3.84 -5.91
C ASN A 35 -3.70 3.21 -4.96
N PHE A 36 -2.85 4.01 -4.33
CA PHE A 36 -1.86 3.51 -3.39
C PHE A 36 -2.52 2.87 -2.16
N GLN A 37 -3.55 3.53 -1.61
CA GLN A 37 -4.34 2.99 -0.50
C GLN A 37 -4.96 1.64 -0.85
N ALA A 38 -5.60 1.54 -2.03
CA ALA A 38 -6.22 0.30 -2.49
C ALA A 38 -5.21 -0.85 -2.66
N LEU A 39 -4.00 -0.55 -3.13
CA LEU A 39 -2.91 -1.54 -3.22
C LEU A 39 -2.32 -1.90 -1.86
N CYS A 40 -2.37 -1.02 -0.86
CA CYS A 40 -1.99 -1.35 0.51
C CYS A 40 -3.04 -2.25 1.20
N THR A 41 -4.33 -2.06 0.94
CA THR A 41 -5.41 -2.86 1.58
C THR A 41 -5.72 -4.15 0.83
N GLY A 42 -5.48 -4.19 -0.49
CA GLY A 42 -5.84 -5.31 -1.34
C GLY A 42 -7.34 -5.39 -1.65
N GLU A 43 -8.12 -4.34 -1.34
CA GLU A 43 -9.58 -4.35 -1.43
C GLU A 43 -10.13 -4.57 -2.87
N LYS A 44 -9.29 -4.30 -3.88
CA LYS A 44 -9.67 -4.45 -5.30
C LYS A 44 -9.50 -5.88 -5.83
N GLY A 45 -9.05 -6.82 -5.00
CA GLY A 45 -8.98 -8.23 -5.35
C GLY A 45 -7.91 -8.55 -6.40
N MET A 46 -8.32 -9.15 -7.52
CA MET A 46 -7.41 -9.62 -8.58
C MET A 46 -7.53 -8.73 -9.82
N ASP A 47 -6.43 -8.58 -10.56
CA ASP A 47 -6.44 -7.96 -11.89
C ASP A 47 -7.02 -8.91 -12.95
N LYS A 48 -7.13 -8.42 -14.19
CA LYS A 48 -7.61 -9.19 -15.35
C LYS A 48 -6.76 -10.43 -15.70
N ASN A 49 -5.55 -10.53 -15.16
CA ASN A 49 -4.62 -11.63 -15.37
C ASN A 49 -4.56 -12.58 -14.16
N GLY A 50 -5.40 -12.36 -13.14
CA GLY A 50 -5.43 -13.16 -11.91
C GLY A 50 -4.34 -12.79 -10.90
N LYS A 51 -3.64 -11.67 -11.07
CA LYS A 51 -2.64 -11.19 -10.10
C LYS A 51 -3.32 -10.39 -8.99
N PRO A 52 -3.00 -10.61 -7.71
CA PRO A 52 -3.51 -9.78 -6.62
C PRO A 52 -3.11 -8.31 -6.78
N LEU A 53 -4.08 -7.41 -6.66
CA LEU A 53 -3.89 -5.96 -6.57
C LEU A 53 -3.52 -5.59 -5.14
N HIS A 54 -2.33 -6.03 -4.69
CA HIS A 54 -1.90 -5.89 -3.30
C HIS A 54 -0.36 -5.84 -3.19
N TYR A 55 0.16 -4.98 -2.31
CA TYR A 55 1.61 -4.87 -2.06
C TYR A 55 2.17 -5.95 -1.12
N LYS A 56 1.34 -6.72 -0.42
CA LYS A 56 1.87 -7.77 0.48
C LYS A 56 2.68 -8.80 -0.31
N GLY A 57 3.93 -8.99 0.11
CA GLY A 57 4.85 -9.95 -0.50
C GLY A 57 5.64 -9.41 -1.70
N THR A 58 5.50 -8.12 -2.05
CA THR A 58 6.39 -7.48 -3.03
C THR A 58 7.74 -7.13 -2.40
N THR A 59 8.78 -7.08 -3.22
CA THR A 59 10.14 -6.66 -2.84
C THR A 59 10.43 -5.24 -3.33
N PHE A 60 11.33 -4.55 -2.64
CA PHE A 60 11.95 -3.30 -3.11
C PHE A 60 13.20 -3.60 -3.93
#